data_AF-A0A535V431-F1
#
_entry.id   AF-A0A535V431-F1
#
_cell.length_a   1.000
_cell.length_b   1.000
_cell.length_c   1.000
_cell.angle_alpha   90.00
_cell.angle_beta   90.00
_cell.angle_gamma   90.00
#
_symmetry.space_group_name_H-M   'P 1'
#
loop_
_entity.id
_entity.type
_entity.pdbx_description
1 polymer ?
#
loop_
_entity_poly.entity_id
_entity_poly.type
_entity_poly.pdbx_seq_one_letter_code
_entity_poly.pdbx_strand_id
1 'polypeptide(L)'
;MQIEVAQEIDIDEMVALDTLVSGNSSRRNLITQTVKQHYGYVARQENQIVGFLLMHQHFFELPFIELLLVHPSFRLQGIGTALQRLCERLGYVRSGIIENLDEDDPELFYFKRLSNEAPFRKEETP
;
A
#
# COMPACT_ATOMS: atom_id res chain seq x y z
N MET A 1 6.40 17.82 6.64
CA MET A 1 6.23 16.56 5.89
C MET A 1 5.42 16.86 4.64
N GLN A 2 5.89 16.42 3.48
CA GLN A 2 5.20 16.54 2.19
C GLN A 2 4.96 15.14 1.63
N ILE A 3 3.82 14.93 0.97
CA ILE A 3 3.49 13.66 0.30
C ILE A 3 3.31 13.94 -1.19
N GLU A 4 3.98 13.16 -2.03
CA GLU A 4 4.02 13.36 -3.48
C GLU A 4 4.04 12.02 -4.22
N VAL A 5 3.76 12.07 -5.53
CA VAL A 5 3.87 10.91 -6.41
C VAL A 5 5.35 10.56 -6.57
N ALA A 6 5.70 9.32 -6.28
CA ALA A 6 7.06 8.82 -6.43
C ALA A 6 7.51 8.89 -7.91
N GLN A 7 8.76 9.29 -8.11
CA GLN A 7 9.43 9.37 -9.40
C GLN A 7 10.48 8.27 -9.52
N GLU A 8 10.94 7.97 -10.74
CA GLU A 8 11.97 6.94 -10.94
C GLU A 8 13.28 7.24 -10.17
N ILE A 9 13.60 8.51 -9.95
CA ILE A 9 14.76 8.93 -9.15
C ILE A 9 14.64 8.56 -7.66
N ASP A 10 13.42 8.28 -7.18
CA ASP A 10 13.17 7.93 -5.78
C ASP A 10 13.39 6.43 -5.51
N ILE A 11 13.47 5.60 -6.55
CA ILE A 11 13.44 4.13 -6.43
C ILE A 11 14.56 3.62 -5.55
N ASP A 12 15.80 4.09 -5.73
CA ASP A 12 16.93 3.60 -4.95
C ASP A 12 16.80 3.95 -3.46
N GLU A 13 16.31 5.14 -3.14
CA GLU A 13 16.07 5.56 -1.75
C GLU A 13 14.90 4.78 -1.12
N MET A 14 13.83 4.52 -1.87
CA MET A 14 12.74 3.66 -1.44
C MET A 14 13.21 2.23 -1.17
N VAL A 15 14.04 1.66 -2.06
CA VAL A 15 14.61 0.31 -1.90
C VAL A 15 15.57 0.24 -0.72
N ALA A 16 16.36 1.29 -0.49
CA ALA A 16 17.25 1.35 0.67
C ALA A 16 16.44 1.36 1.98
N LEU A 17 15.38 2.16 2.05
CA LEU A 17 14.47 2.19 3.19
C LEU A 17 13.72 0.85 3.36
N ASP A 18 13.31 0.20 2.27
CA ASP A 18 12.70 -1.13 2.29
C ASP A 18 13.64 -2.16 2.93
N THR A 19 14.88 -2.20 2.41
CA THR A 19 15.94 -3.11 2.86
C THR A 19 16.31 -2.88 4.33
N LEU A 20 16.28 -1.61 4.79
CA LEU A 20 16.51 -1.29 6.20
C LEU A 20 15.48 -1.96 7.13
N VAL A 21 14.24 -2.12 6.68
CA VAL A 21 13.15 -2.68 7.48
C VAL A 21 13.02 -4.19 7.30
N SER A 22 13.15 -4.71 6.08
CA SER A 22 12.99 -6.13 5.76
C SER A 22 14.28 -6.95 5.88
N GLY A 23 15.44 -6.30 5.93
CA GLY A 23 16.75 -6.94 5.87
C GLY A 23 17.15 -7.48 4.49
N ASN A 24 16.34 -7.31 3.45
CA ASN A 24 16.63 -7.77 2.09
C ASN A 24 15.99 -6.87 1.01
N SER A 25 16.42 -7.02 -0.25
CA SER A 25 15.94 -6.19 -1.37
C SER A 25 14.98 -6.92 -2.32
N SER A 26 14.29 -7.97 -1.83
CA SER A 26 13.39 -8.80 -2.66
C SER A 26 12.29 -7.97 -3.35
N ARG A 27 11.82 -6.91 -2.68
CA ARG A 27 10.76 -6.01 -3.16
C ARG A 27 11.23 -4.92 -4.13
N ARG A 28 12.50 -4.91 -4.56
CA ARG A 28 12.98 -3.92 -5.55
C ARG A 28 12.14 -3.91 -6.82
N ASN A 29 11.82 -5.08 -7.37
CA ASN A 29 11.06 -5.16 -8.62
C ASN A 29 9.63 -4.64 -8.43
N LEU A 30 9.00 -4.97 -7.31
CA LEU A 30 7.71 -4.42 -6.92
C LEU A 30 7.75 -2.89 -6.86
N ILE A 31 8.67 -2.32 -6.05
CA ILE A 31 8.84 -0.86 -5.91
C ILE A 31 9.05 -0.21 -7.28
N THR A 32 9.97 -0.75 -8.08
CA THR A 32 10.30 -0.22 -9.41
C THR A 32 9.07 -0.18 -10.32
N GLN A 33 8.33 -1.28 -10.38
CA GLN A 33 7.19 -1.40 -11.29
C GLN A 33 6.04 -0.48 -10.87
N THR A 34 5.71 -0.43 -9.59
CA THR A 34 4.62 0.41 -9.08
C THR A 34 4.92 1.90 -9.24
N VAL A 35 6.18 2.32 -9.07
CA VAL A 35 6.63 3.70 -9.34
C VAL A 35 6.48 4.04 -10.83
N LYS A 36 6.90 3.15 -11.74
CA LYS A 36 6.76 3.34 -13.20
C LYS A 36 5.30 3.38 -13.67
N GLN A 37 4.40 2.74 -12.94
CA GLN A 37 2.96 2.79 -13.19
C GLN A 37 2.26 3.98 -12.51
N HIS A 38 3.01 4.87 -11.86
CA HIS A 38 2.50 6.05 -11.14
C HIS A 38 1.55 5.74 -9.97
N TYR A 39 1.70 4.56 -9.36
CA TYR A 39 0.94 4.15 -8.17
C TYR A 39 1.77 4.16 -6.87
N GLY A 40 3.00 4.68 -6.93
CA GLY A 40 3.86 4.90 -5.77
C GLY A 40 3.76 6.33 -5.23
N TYR A 41 3.80 6.49 -3.91
CA TYR A 41 3.82 7.78 -3.23
C TYR A 41 4.88 7.80 -2.13
N VAL A 42 5.58 8.91 -1.99
CA VAL A 42 6.62 9.11 -0.96
C VAL A 42 6.20 10.19 0.01
N ALA A 43 6.51 9.99 1.30
CA ALA A 43 6.44 11.02 2.33
C ALA A 43 7.86 11.52 2.61
N ARG A 44 8.10 12.81 2.38
CA ARG A 44 9.39 13.46 2.60
C ARG A 44 9.39 14.38 3.82
N GLN A 45 10.52 14.38 4.53
CA GLN A 45 10.88 15.36 5.54
C GLN A 45 12.35 15.71 5.36
N GLU A 46 12.67 17.02 5.32
CA GLU A 46 14.06 17.50 5.15
C GLU A 46 14.79 16.85 3.97
N ASN A 47 14.07 16.67 2.85
CA ASN A 47 14.54 16.05 1.61
C ASN A 47 14.81 14.53 1.65
N GLN A 48 14.56 13.87 2.79
CA GLN A 48 14.64 12.42 2.95
C GLN A 48 13.27 11.76 2.82
N ILE A 49 13.19 10.60 2.16
CA ILE A 49 12.02 9.71 2.22
C ILE A 49 11.96 9.09 3.62
N VAL A 50 10.93 9.47 4.38
CA VAL A 50 10.66 8.96 5.73
C VAL A 50 9.54 7.93 5.76
N GLY A 51 8.88 7.72 4.62
CA GLY A 51 7.93 6.63 4.41
C GLY A 51 7.44 6.63 2.97
N PHE A 52 6.82 5.55 2.54
CA PHE A 52 6.20 5.44 1.23
C PHE A 52 5.00 4.51 1.25
N LEU A 53 4.17 4.63 0.22
CA LEU A 53 2.97 3.84 -0.01
C LEU A 53 2.93 3.40 -1.48
N LEU A 54 2.74 2.10 -1.70
CA LEU A 54 2.51 1.49 -2.99
C LEU A 54 1.04 1.08 -3.08
N MET A 55 0.32 1.66 -4.03
CA MET A 55 -1.00 1.19 -4.42
C MET A 55 -0.87 0.17 -5.55
N HIS A 56 -1.78 -0.79 -5.59
CA HIS A 56 -1.89 -1.72 -6.70
C HIS A 56 -3.35 -1.98 -7.05
N GLN A 57 -3.60 -2.44 -8.29
CA GLN A 57 -4.95 -2.59 -8.86
C GLN A 57 -5.35 -4.05 -9.18
N HIS A 58 -4.71 -5.04 -8.57
CA HIS A 58 -4.93 -6.45 -8.91
C HIS A 58 -5.53 -7.31 -7.79
N PHE A 59 -6.32 -6.71 -6.87
CA PHE A 59 -7.13 -7.45 -5.91
C PHE A 59 -8.62 -7.21 -6.20
N PHE A 60 -9.27 -8.11 -6.95
CA PHE A 60 -10.66 -7.97 -7.45
C PHE A 60 -10.92 -6.76 -8.36
N GLU A 61 -9.91 -6.30 -9.10
CA GLU A 61 -9.97 -5.02 -9.85
C GLU A 61 -10.23 -3.80 -8.93
N LEU A 62 -10.07 -3.99 -7.61
CA LEU A 62 -10.17 -2.94 -6.63
C LEU A 62 -8.77 -2.49 -6.19
N PRO A 63 -8.60 -1.19 -5.92
CA PRO A 63 -7.35 -0.65 -5.43
C PRO A 63 -7.12 -1.10 -3.98
N PHE A 64 -5.90 -1.53 -3.68
CA PHE A 64 -5.46 -1.83 -2.32
C PHE A 64 -4.05 -1.27 -2.05
N ILE A 65 -3.73 -1.08 -0.78
CA ILE A 65 -2.38 -0.71 -0.35
C ILE A 65 -1.56 -2.00 -0.34
N GLU A 66 -0.66 -2.14 -1.31
CA GLU A 66 0.23 -3.30 -1.42
C GLU A 66 1.38 -3.21 -0.42
N LEU A 67 1.89 -2.01 -0.19
CA LEU A 67 2.92 -1.77 0.81
C LEU A 67 2.80 -0.37 1.40
N LEU A 68 2.81 -0.26 2.72
CA LEU A 68 3.01 1.00 3.43
C LEU A 68 4.16 0.82 4.41
N LEU A 69 5.19 1.64 4.25
CA LEU A 69 6.39 1.53 5.06
C LEU A 69 6.77 2.91 5.62
N VAL A 70 7.14 2.93 6.90
CA VAL A 70 7.62 4.13 7.60
C VAL A 70 9.00 3.84 8.17
N HIS A 71 9.94 4.76 7.94
CA HIS A 71 11.29 4.69 8.46
C HIS A 71 11.26 4.49 9.99
N PRO A 72 12.02 3.52 10.55
CA PRO A 72 11.95 3.19 11.98
C PRO A 72 12.09 4.40 12.92
N SER A 73 13.07 5.27 12.67
CA SER A 73 13.30 6.49 13.46
C SER A 73 12.19 7.55 13.38
N PHE A 74 11.26 7.44 12.42
CA PHE A 74 10.16 8.39 12.22
C PHE A 74 8.78 7.79 12.53
N ARG A 75 8.74 6.58 13.12
CA ARG A 75 7.49 5.95 13.57
C ARG A 75 6.83 6.77 14.68
N LEU A 76 5.52 6.57 14.83
CA LEU A 76 4.65 7.26 15.81
C LEU A 76 4.54 8.78 15.61
N GLN A 77 4.98 9.30 14.46
CA GLN A 77 4.85 10.73 14.10
C GLN A 77 3.68 11.00 13.14
N GLY A 78 2.76 10.05 12.98
CA GLY A 78 1.57 10.19 12.11
C GLY A 78 1.81 10.00 10.61
N ILE A 79 3.03 9.66 10.18
CA ILE A 79 3.39 9.47 8.76
C ILE A 79 2.53 8.39 8.10
N GLY A 80 2.40 7.22 8.73
CA GLY A 80 1.57 6.14 8.20
C GLY A 80 0.10 6.54 8.06
N THR A 81 -0.45 7.24 9.06
CA THR A 81 -1.82 7.78 8.98
C THR A 81 -1.97 8.80 7.86
N ALA A 82 -0.97 9.65 7.63
CA ALA A 82 -1.01 10.65 6.56
C ALA A 82 -0.96 10.01 5.16
N LEU A 83 -0.17 8.94 5.00
CA LEU A 83 -0.14 8.10 3.80
C LEU A 83 -1.49 7.38 3.59
N GLN A 84 -2.09 6.78 4.62
CA GLN A 84 -3.42 6.16 4.49
C GLN A 84 -4.50 7.18 4.11
N ARG A 85 -4.50 8.37 4.74
CA ARG A 85 -5.41 9.46 4.40
C ARG A 85 -5.19 10.01 3.00
N LEU A 86 -4.04 9.79 2.37
CA LEU A 86 -3.85 10.13 0.96
C LEU A 86 -4.84 9.36 0.09
N CYS A 87 -5.09 8.09 0.39
CA CYS A 87 -6.01 7.28 -0.39
C CYS A 87 -7.41 7.92 -0.44
N GLU A 88 -7.91 8.40 0.70
CA GLU A 88 -9.20 9.10 0.79
C GLU A 88 -9.19 10.39 -0.05
N ARG A 89 -8.09 11.16 -0.02
CA ARG A 89 -7.94 12.38 -0.84
C ARG A 89 -7.89 12.10 -2.35
N LEU A 90 -7.43 10.91 -2.74
CA LEU A 90 -7.44 10.44 -4.12
C LEU A 90 -8.81 9.88 -4.54
N GLY A 91 -9.81 9.89 -3.66
CA GLY A 91 -11.17 9.44 -3.94
C GLY A 91 -11.42 7.96 -3.64
N TYR A 92 -10.45 7.25 -3.04
CA TYR A 92 -10.68 5.88 -2.59
C TYR A 92 -11.51 5.86 -1.31
N VAL A 93 -12.43 4.89 -1.21
CA VAL A 93 -13.21 4.64 0.00
C VAL A 93 -12.60 3.44 0.72
N ARG A 94 -12.32 3.59 2.02
CA ARG A 94 -11.86 2.48 2.84
C ARG A 94 -12.99 1.46 3.01
N SER A 95 -12.78 0.26 2.45
CA SER A 95 -13.82 -0.80 2.41
C SER A 95 -13.60 -1.93 3.42
N GLY A 96 -12.43 -2.02 4.06
CA GLY A 96 -12.13 -3.08 5.03
C GLY A 96 -10.64 -3.14 5.38
N ILE A 97 -10.27 -4.17 6.15
CA ILE A 97 -8.89 -4.59 6.41
C ILE A 97 -8.84 -6.10 6.21
N ILE A 98 -7.75 -6.60 5.63
CA ILE A 98 -7.45 -8.02 5.60
C ILE A 98 -6.26 -8.23 6.52
N GLU A 99 -6.43 -9.08 7.52
CA GLU A 99 -5.42 -9.40 8.54
C GLU A 99 -4.83 -10.79 8.27
N ASN A 100 -3.63 -11.06 8.82
CA ASN A 100 -2.92 -12.35 8.72
C ASN A 100 -2.54 -12.76 7.30
N LEU A 101 -2.15 -11.80 6.49
CA LEU A 101 -1.74 -12.07 5.13
C LEU A 101 -0.34 -12.64 5.03
N ASP A 102 0.59 -12.24 5.89
CA ASP A 102 1.89 -12.90 5.92
C ASP A 102 2.53 -12.86 7.32
N GLU A 103 3.11 -13.99 7.75
CA GLU A 103 4.00 -14.11 8.93
C GLU A 103 5.44 -14.60 8.57
N ASP A 104 5.73 -14.95 7.30
CA ASP A 104 7.02 -15.22 6.60
C ASP A 104 6.81 -16.03 5.25
N ASP A 105 5.54 -16.25 4.85
CA ASP A 105 4.89 -16.32 3.51
C ASP A 105 4.09 -17.60 3.22
N PRO A 106 2.73 -17.54 3.29
CA PRO A 106 1.96 -17.50 2.04
C PRO A 106 0.66 -16.66 2.07
N GLU A 107 0.52 -15.76 1.11
CA GLU A 107 -0.78 -15.20 0.68
C GLU A 107 -1.38 -15.96 -0.53
N LEU A 108 -2.58 -16.54 -0.39
CA LEU A 108 -3.37 -17.01 -1.55
C LEU A 108 -4.86 -16.66 -1.43
N PHE A 109 -5.40 -16.07 -2.49
CA PHE A 109 -6.80 -15.62 -2.58
C PHE A 109 -7.51 -16.15 -3.83
N TYR A 110 -8.77 -16.61 -3.68
CA TYR A 110 -9.64 -17.04 -4.79
C TYR A 110 -11.11 -16.64 -4.56
N PHE A 111 -11.81 -16.20 -5.60
CA PHE A 111 -13.28 -16.07 -5.64
C PHE A 111 -13.83 -16.55 -7.00
N LYS A 112 -14.90 -17.35 -6.97
CA LYS A 112 -15.65 -17.80 -8.16
C LYS A 112 -17.15 -17.83 -7.86
N ARG A 113 -17.97 -17.16 -8.67
CA ARG A 113 -19.44 -17.28 -8.64
C ARG A 113 -19.96 -17.90 -9.94
N LEU A 114 -20.68 -19.01 -9.85
CA LEU A 114 -21.14 -19.83 -10.98
C LEU A 114 -22.63 -19.67 -11.35
N SER A 115 -23.36 -18.74 -10.74
CA SER A 115 -24.81 -18.59 -10.94
C SER A 115 -25.30 -17.12 -10.96
N ASN A 116 -26.44 -16.92 -11.62
CA ASN A 116 -27.09 -15.63 -11.92
C ASN A 116 -28.14 -15.18 -10.87
N GLU A 117 -27.96 -15.46 -9.57
CA GLU A 117 -28.91 -14.99 -8.55
C GLU A 117 -28.46 -13.70 -7.83
N ALA A 118 -29.45 -12.92 -7.40
CA ALA A 118 -29.36 -11.53 -6.93
C ALA A 118 -28.62 -11.38 -5.57
N PRO A 119 -28.06 -10.20 -5.24
CA PRO A 119 -27.05 -10.04 -4.18
C PRO A 119 -27.59 -10.28 -2.76
N PHE A 120 -26.65 -10.52 -1.83
CA PHE A 120 -26.86 -10.57 -0.38
C PHE A 120 -27.84 -9.48 0.07
N ARG A 121 -29.00 -9.88 0.62
CA ARG A 121 -29.80 -8.98 1.43
C ARG A 121 -28.97 -8.62 2.66
N LYS A 122 -28.76 -7.33 2.90
CA LYS A 122 -28.39 -6.87 4.24
C LYS A 122 -29.46 -7.40 5.18
N GLU A 123 -29.08 -8.24 6.13
CA GLU A 123 -29.91 -8.38 7.32
C GLU A 123 -29.84 -7.02 8.02
N GLU A 124 -30.91 -6.24 7.85
CA GLU A 124 -31.23 -5.18 8.81
C GLU A 124 -31.40 -5.90 10.15
N THR A 125 -30.40 -5.77 11.02
CA THR A 125 -30.54 -6.21 12.40
C THR A 125 -31.28 -5.12 13.18
N PRO A 126 -32.19 -5.50 14.10
CA PRO A 126 -33.20 -4.59 14.69
C PRO A 126 -32.63 -3.52 15.61
#